data_AF-A0A328BFQ0-F1
#
_entry.id   AF-A0A328BFQ0-F1
#
_cell.length_a   1.000
_cell.length_b   1.000
_cell.length_c   1.000
_cell.angle_alpha   90.00
_cell.angle_beta   90.00
_cell.angle_gamma   90.00
#
_symmetry.space_group_name_H-M   'P 1'
#
loop_
_entity.id
_entity.type
_entity.pdbx_description
1 polymer ?
#
loop_
_entity_poly.entity_id
_entity_poly.type
_entity_poly.pdbx_seq_one_letter_code
_entity_poly.pdbx_strand_id
1 'polypeptide(L)'
;MIRAIIGGAVAAALLSGETVAARPSQLPNPAWVVTPTEAGCRVELELSGRSGAVAPVSLTSDGELLSLRFSKADLPARAFLPIRIDKAPYANLMLRSEDDTGELVLSEETERALRKGGTLGIAWLGAEPMTTSLTGSEQGLVDLRTCGAQAASRHRERAAAQQAARDRAEAEARARAITEAQLAAVRAQTEAAEAQRRQVEEAAERQRRLEAAEAERAYQEARQRAYEEERRRAWERQRAYDDAEARWEPPARPYQPRYDERY
;
A
#
# COMPACT_ATOMS: atom_id res chain seq x y z
N MET A 1 -36.15 -41.98 7.24
CA MET A 1 -35.56 -41.87 8.60
C MET A 1 -34.19 -41.23 8.46
N ILE A 2 -34.06 -40.01 8.99
CA ILE A 2 -32.85 -39.19 9.00
C ILE A 2 -32.17 -39.42 10.35
N ARG A 3 -30.84 -39.63 10.35
CA ARG A 3 -29.83 -38.93 11.18
C ARG A 3 -28.58 -39.80 11.34
N ALA A 4 -27.56 -39.47 10.56
CA ALA A 4 -26.17 -39.71 10.90
C ALA A 4 -25.61 -38.39 11.48
N ILE A 5 -25.16 -38.41 12.73
CA ILE A 5 -24.32 -37.37 13.32
C ILE A 5 -23.17 -38.11 13.99
N ILE A 6 -22.01 -38.11 13.35
CA ILE A 6 -20.74 -38.48 13.99
C ILE A 6 -20.09 -37.16 14.36
N GLY A 7 -20.24 -36.77 15.62
CA GLY A 7 -19.47 -35.71 16.24
C GLY A 7 -18.09 -36.25 16.62
N GLY A 8 -17.07 -35.88 15.85
CA GLY A 8 -15.68 -36.11 16.21
C GLY A 8 -15.17 -34.98 17.10
N ALA A 9 -15.05 -35.25 18.39
CA ALA A 9 -14.23 -34.47 19.31
C ALA A 9 -12.78 -34.97 19.19
N VAL A 10 -11.84 -34.08 18.89
CA VAL A 10 -10.40 -34.36 19.09
C VAL A 10 -9.87 -33.35 20.09
N ALA A 11 -9.37 -33.92 21.19
CA ALA A 11 -8.87 -33.28 22.37
C ALA A 11 -7.61 -32.43 22.08
N ALA A 12 -7.59 -31.21 22.62
CA ALA A 12 -6.38 -30.46 22.85
C ALA A 12 -5.62 -31.11 24.02
N ALA A 13 -4.59 -31.89 23.74
CA ALA A 13 -3.65 -32.36 24.75
C ALA A 13 -2.69 -31.23 25.11
N LEU A 14 -2.95 -30.58 26.23
CA LEU A 14 -2.00 -29.73 26.94
C LEU A 14 -0.87 -30.61 27.47
N LEU A 15 0.25 -30.66 26.75
CA LEU A 15 1.51 -31.18 27.30
C LEU A 15 2.21 -30.04 28.04
N SER A 16 1.97 -30.00 29.34
CA SER A 16 2.77 -29.29 30.33
C SER A 16 4.17 -29.91 30.35
N GLY A 17 5.07 -29.42 29.50
CA GLY A 17 6.49 -29.70 29.59
C GLY A 17 7.09 -28.87 30.71
N GLU A 18 7.56 -29.54 31.77
CA GLU A 18 8.43 -28.93 32.79
C GLU A 18 9.63 -28.29 32.09
N THR A 19 9.75 -26.98 32.20
CA THR A 19 10.96 -26.26 31.84
C THR A 19 12.01 -26.61 32.89
N VAL A 20 12.73 -27.71 32.65
CA VAL A 20 14.03 -27.92 33.27
C VAL A 20 14.90 -26.77 32.79
N ALA A 21 15.06 -25.75 33.65
CA ALA A 21 16.10 -24.77 33.52
C ALA A 21 17.43 -25.55 33.52
N ALA A 22 17.99 -25.76 32.33
CA ALA A 22 19.33 -26.26 32.19
C ALA A 22 20.25 -25.28 32.92
N ARG A 23 20.78 -25.69 34.08
CA ARG A 23 21.91 -25.00 34.69
C ARG A 23 23.03 -24.98 33.65
N PRO A 24 23.67 -23.83 33.38
CA PRO A 24 24.88 -23.83 32.58
C PRO A 24 25.88 -24.74 33.28
N SER A 25 26.22 -25.85 32.62
CA SER A 25 27.33 -26.69 33.01
C SER A 25 28.58 -25.82 32.96
N GLN A 26 29.16 -25.54 34.13
CA GLN A 26 30.47 -24.90 34.24
C GLN A 26 31.49 -25.81 33.55
N LEU A 27 31.70 -25.58 32.25
CA LEU A 27 32.80 -26.16 31.51
C LEU A 27 34.08 -25.50 32.05
N PRO A 28 35.06 -26.27 32.55
CA PRO A 28 36.27 -25.71 33.16
C PRO A 28 37.20 -24.99 32.16
N ASN A 29 36.84 -24.96 30.87
CA ASN A 29 37.48 -24.18 29.82
C ASN A 29 36.39 -23.62 28.90
N PRO A 30 36.55 -22.42 28.31
CA PRO A 30 35.70 -22.01 27.21
C PRO A 30 35.90 -23.02 26.08
N ALA A 31 34.91 -23.86 25.85
CA ALA A 31 34.83 -24.57 24.60
C ALA A 31 34.60 -23.50 23.54
N TRP A 32 35.54 -23.30 22.63
CA TRP A 32 35.44 -22.35 21.52
C TRP A 32 34.37 -22.82 20.52
N VAL A 33 33.12 -22.81 20.95
CA VAL A 33 31.95 -23.28 20.20
C VAL A 33 31.48 -22.14 19.31
N VAL A 34 31.86 -22.23 18.04
CA VAL A 34 31.46 -21.26 17.02
C VAL A 34 30.02 -21.54 16.62
N THR A 35 29.15 -20.56 16.85
CA THR A 35 27.72 -20.61 16.52
C THR A 35 27.43 -19.63 15.38
N PRO A 36 26.79 -20.05 14.28
CA PRO A 36 26.41 -19.14 13.22
C PRO A 36 25.31 -18.16 13.68
N THR A 37 25.36 -16.95 13.14
CA THR A 37 24.35 -15.90 13.27
C THR A 37 23.85 -15.49 11.88
N GLU A 38 23.02 -14.46 11.78
CA GLU A 38 22.45 -14.03 10.49
C GLU A 38 23.53 -13.55 9.50
N ALA A 39 24.47 -12.72 9.95
CA ALA A 39 25.47 -12.07 9.12
C ALA A 39 26.92 -12.43 9.47
N GLY A 40 27.14 -13.36 10.41
CA GLY A 40 28.46 -13.74 10.88
C GLY A 40 28.41 -14.96 11.79
N CYS A 41 29.44 -15.18 12.59
CA CYS A 41 29.45 -16.20 13.63
C CYS A 41 29.86 -15.61 14.97
N ARG A 42 29.57 -16.34 16.05
CA ARG A 42 29.88 -15.93 17.42
C ARG A 42 30.42 -17.05 18.28
N VAL A 43 31.18 -16.69 19.31
CA VAL A 43 31.61 -17.55 20.41
C VAL A 43 31.20 -16.86 21.71
N GLU A 44 30.54 -17.58 22.61
CA GLU A 44 30.20 -17.09 23.94
C GLU A 44 31.35 -17.42 24.90
N LEU A 45 31.75 -16.44 25.71
CA LEU A 45 32.81 -16.55 26.71
C LEU A 45 32.27 -16.06 28.06
N GLU A 46 32.62 -16.76 29.13
CA GLU A 46 32.34 -16.33 30.49
C GLU A 46 33.61 -15.77 31.12
N LEU A 47 33.58 -14.51 31.52
CA LEU A 47 34.64 -13.90 32.32
C LEU A 47 34.29 -14.07 33.80
N SER A 48 35.26 -14.47 34.61
CA SER A 48 35.10 -14.63 36.06
C SER A 48 36.01 -13.68 36.83
N GLY A 49 35.47 -13.12 37.91
CA GLY A 49 36.17 -12.29 38.87
C GLY A 49 36.63 -13.09 40.10
N ARG A 50 37.51 -12.51 40.93
CA ARG A 50 38.03 -13.15 42.14
C ARG A 50 36.96 -13.39 43.21
N SER A 51 35.90 -12.60 43.21
CA SER A 51 34.75 -12.76 44.10
C SER A 51 33.77 -13.84 43.62
N GLY A 52 34.05 -14.49 42.49
CA GLY A 52 33.13 -15.43 41.84
C GLY A 52 32.05 -14.75 40.98
N ALA A 53 32.12 -13.44 40.77
CA ALA A 53 31.26 -12.74 39.82
C ALA A 53 31.51 -13.26 38.39
N VAL A 54 30.45 -13.39 37.58
CA VAL A 54 30.53 -13.84 36.19
C VAL A 54 29.94 -12.77 35.28
N ALA A 55 30.64 -12.45 34.19
CA ALA A 55 30.19 -11.54 33.16
C ALA A 55 30.22 -12.25 31.79
N PRO A 56 29.06 -12.50 31.16
CA PRO A 56 29.02 -13.09 29.83
C PRO A 56 29.45 -12.06 28.78
N VAL A 57 30.29 -12.48 27.85
CA VAL A 57 30.69 -11.71 26.68
C VAL A 57 30.67 -12.61 25.44
N SER A 58 30.45 -12.04 24.27
CA SER A 58 30.55 -12.78 23.01
C SER A 58 31.62 -12.19 22.12
N LEU A 59 32.38 -13.05 21.44
CA LEU A 59 33.22 -12.66 20.31
C LEU A 59 32.43 -12.92 19.03
N THR A 60 32.32 -11.91 18.17
CA THR A 60 31.61 -11.98 16.90
C THR A 60 32.55 -11.68 15.74
N SER A 61 32.37 -12.36 14.61
CA SER A 61 33.09 -12.07 13.37
C SER A 61 32.23 -12.26 12.14
N ASP A 62 32.36 -11.35 11.18
CA ASP A 62 31.85 -11.43 9.82
C ASP A 62 32.92 -11.91 8.81
N GLY A 63 34.10 -12.30 9.32
CA GLY A 63 35.27 -12.70 8.54
C GLY A 63 36.30 -11.59 8.33
N GLU A 64 35.89 -10.32 8.38
CA GLU A 64 36.78 -9.16 8.24
C GLU A 64 37.11 -8.58 9.62
N LEU A 65 36.08 -8.28 10.39
CA LEU A 65 36.19 -7.71 11.71
C LEU A 65 35.99 -8.76 12.80
N LEU A 66 36.65 -8.54 13.94
CA LEU A 66 36.43 -9.27 15.17
C LEU A 66 35.99 -8.27 16.22
N SER A 67 34.85 -8.50 16.85
CA SER A 67 34.34 -7.63 17.90
C SER A 67 33.96 -8.40 19.15
N LEU A 68 34.14 -7.78 20.31
CA LEU A 68 33.74 -8.32 21.61
C LEU A 68 32.51 -7.56 22.10
N ARG A 69 31.38 -8.26 22.23
CA ARG A 69 30.11 -7.70 22.70
C ARG A 69 29.89 -8.03 24.16
N PHE A 70 29.39 -7.05 24.91
CA PHE A 70 29.17 -7.14 26.35
C PHE A 70 28.04 -6.22 26.79
N SER A 71 27.50 -6.46 27.98
CA SER A 71 26.46 -5.62 28.58
C SER A 71 27.00 -4.93 29.82
N LYS A 72 26.84 -3.60 29.90
CA LYS A 72 27.24 -2.80 31.07
C LYS A 72 26.39 -1.52 31.13
N ALA A 73 25.99 -1.12 32.33
CA ALA A 73 25.30 0.14 32.56
C ALA A 73 26.22 1.35 32.29
N ASP A 74 25.62 2.47 31.89
CA ASP A 74 26.29 3.77 31.72
C ASP A 74 27.47 3.77 30.73
N LEU A 75 27.33 3.02 29.63
CA LEU A 75 28.36 3.02 28.59
C LEU A 75 28.38 4.36 27.82
N PRO A 76 29.57 4.95 27.60
CA PRO A 76 29.67 6.09 26.71
C PRO A 76 29.33 5.68 25.27
N ALA A 77 28.85 6.62 24.45
CA ALA A 77 28.49 6.31 23.06
C ALA A 77 29.69 5.78 22.25
N ARG A 78 30.89 6.31 22.53
CA ARG A 78 32.15 5.91 21.90
C ARG A 78 33.32 6.16 22.85
N ALA A 79 34.22 5.20 23.01
CA ALA A 79 35.45 5.35 23.79
C ALA A 79 36.53 4.36 23.34
N PHE A 80 37.79 4.60 23.72
CA PHE A 80 38.84 3.58 23.64
C PHE A 80 38.95 2.89 24.98
N LEU A 81 38.68 1.58 25.02
CA LEU A 81 38.72 0.80 26.25
C LEU A 81 39.85 -0.23 26.19
N PRO A 82 40.70 -0.33 27.23
CA PRO A 82 41.79 -1.29 27.26
C PRO A 82 41.29 -2.67 27.68
N ILE A 83 41.66 -3.71 26.94
CA ILE A 83 41.61 -5.09 27.43
C ILE A 83 43.04 -5.58 27.69
N ARG A 84 43.19 -6.61 28.50
CA ARG A 84 44.50 -7.17 28.84
C ARG A 84 44.62 -8.59 28.31
N ILE A 85 45.74 -8.88 27.67
CA ILE A 85 46.08 -10.25 27.25
C ILE A 85 47.42 -10.56 27.88
N ASP A 86 47.46 -11.59 28.74
CA ASP A 86 48.63 -11.92 29.55
C ASP A 86 49.20 -10.71 30.31
N LYS A 87 48.30 -9.86 30.82
CA LYS A 87 48.56 -8.58 31.51
C LYS A 87 49.00 -7.41 30.62
N ALA A 88 49.34 -7.63 29.35
CA ALA A 88 49.66 -6.56 28.40
C ALA A 88 48.37 -5.82 27.96
N PRO A 89 48.32 -4.47 28.03
CA PRO A 89 47.12 -3.71 27.68
C PRO A 89 47.01 -3.43 26.18
N TYR A 90 45.82 -3.58 25.62
CA TYR A 90 45.47 -3.28 24.24
C TYR A 90 44.21 -2.41 24.18
N ALA A 91 44.33 -1.20 23.64
CA ALA A 91 43.22 -0.26 23.50
C ALA A 91 42.41 -0.55 22.23
N ASN A 92 41.09 -0.70 22.38
CA ASN A 92 40.18 -1.03 21.29
C ASN A 92 39.00 -0.06 21.26
N LEU A 93 38.43 0.14 20.06
CA LEU A 93 37.32 1.07 19.87
C LEU A 93 36.03 0.44 20.39
N MET A 94 35.42 1.08 21.39
CA MET A 94 34.11 0.72 21.89
C MET A 94 33.04 1.62 21.26
N LEU A 95 31.97 1.00 20.79
CA LEU A 95 30.76 1.62 20.27
C LEU A 95 29.56 1.11 21.09
N ARG A 96 28.67 2.02 21.49
CA ARG A 96 27.40 1.64 22.11
C ARG A 96 26.36 1.37 21.04
N SER A 97 25.77 0.18 21.07
CA SER A 97 24.63 -0.20 20.24
C SER A 97 23.34 0.45 20.74
N GLU A 98 22.28 0.39 19.94
CA GLU A 98 20.94 0.89 20.31
C GLU A 98 20.33 0.11 21.48
N ASP A 99 20.69 -1.17 21.65
CA ASP A 99 20.23 -2.04 22.74
C ASP A 99 20.97 -1.83 24.08
N ASP A 100 21.65 -0.70 24.26
CA ASP A 100 22.56 -0.43 25.40
C ASP A 100 23.67 -1.48 25.62
N THR A 101 23.94 -2.30 24.60
CA THR A 101 25.08 -3.22 24.56
C THR A 101 26.33 -2.52 24.04
N GLY A 102 27.49 -2.84 24.61
CA GLY A 102 28.77 -2.36 24.13
C GLY A 102 29.36 -3.33 23.11
N GLU A 103 29.89 -2.80 22.02
CA GLU A 103 30.68 -3.53 21.04
C GLU A 103 32.10 -2.98 21.01
N LEU A 104 33.08 -3.83 21.29
CA LEU A 104 34.50 -3.49 21.24
C LEU A 104 35.11 -4.05 19.95
N VAL A 105 35.36 -3.20 18.97
CA VAL A 105 36.02 -3.57 17.71
C VAL A 105 37.50 -3.79 17.97
N LEU A 106 37.94 -5.04 17.77
CA LEU A 106 39.29 -5.45 18.12
C LEU A 106 40.27 -5.11 17.00
N SER A 107 41.39 -4.48 17.36
CA SER A 107 42.49 -4.21 16.44
C SER A 107 43.19 -5.51 16.03
N GLU A 108 43.84 -5.51 14.87
CA GLU A 108 44.66 -6.65 14.41
C GLU A 108 45.79 -7.01 15.40
N GLU A 109 46.29 -6.03 16.15
CA GLU A 109 47.27 -6.27 17.22
C GLU A 109 46.66 -7.05 18.38
N THR A 110 45.49 -6.61 18.85
CA THR A 110 44.73 -7.29 19.91
C THR A 110 44.37 -8.70 19.50
N GLU A 111 43.93 -8.89 18.26
CA GLU A 111 43.60 -10.21 17.73
C GLU A 111 44.82 -11.15 17.69
N ARG A 112 45.98 -10.65 17.21
CA ARG A 112 47.22 -11.43 17.23
C ARG A 112 47.63 -11.82 18.64
N ALA A 113 47.42 -10.92 19.61
CA ALA A 113 47.63 -11.21 21.01
C ALA A 113 46.62 -12.26 21.52
N LEU A 114 45.33 -12.20 21.15
CA LEU A 114 44.32 -13.17 21.57
C LEU A 114 44.65 -14.59 21.09
N ARG A 115 45.17 -14.75 19.87
CA ARG A 115 45.55 -16.05 19.32
C ARG A 115 46.69 -16.72 20.08
N LYS A 116 47.62 -15.93 20.62
CA LYS A 116 48.84 -16.44 21.29
C LYS A 116 48.76 -16.39 22.80
N GLY A 117 47.83 -15.59 23.33
CA GLY A 117 47.72 -15.31 24.75
C GLY A 117 47.11 -16.46 25.52
N GLY A 118 47.43 -16.55 26.81
CA GLY A 118 46.86 -17.53 27.73
C GLY A 118 45.61 -17.02 28.47
N THR A 119 45.51 -15.72 28.72
CA THR A 119 44.42 -15.14 29.53
C THR A 119 43.94 -13.81 28.99
N LEU A 120 42.62 -13.67 28.82
CA LEU A 120 41.94 -12.39 28.55
C LEU A 120 41.48 -11.79 29.88
N GLY A 121 41.72 -10.50 30.07
CA GLY A 121 41.28 -9.75 31.25
C GLY A 121 40.63 -8.41 30.89
N ILE A 122 39.53 -8.08 31.54
CA ILE A 122 38.80 -6.82 31.36
C ILE A 122 38.56 -6.18 32.73
N ALA A 123 39.28 -5.08 33.01
CA ALA A 123 39.28 -4.44 34.32
C ALA A 123 38.07 -3.54 34.57
N TRP A 124 37.49 -3.00 33.51
CA TRP A 124 36.42 -2.00 33.58
C TRP A 124 35.02 -2.61 33.45
N LEU A 125 34.87 -3.92 33.19
CA LEU A 125 33.56 -4.51 32.92
C LEU A 125 32.70 -4.64 34.18
N GLY A 126 33.32 -4.93 35.32
CA GLY A 126 32.64 -5.05 36.62
C GLY A 126 33.35 -4.26 37.72
N ALA A 127 32.97 -4.53 38.97
CA ALA A 127 33.58 -3.91 40.16
C ALA A 127 35.03 -4.38 40.40
N GLU A 128 35.39 -5.55 39.84
CA GLU A 128 36.73 -6.11 39.88
C GLU A 128 37.18 -6.57 38.48
N PRO A 129 38.49 -6.79 38.26
CA PRO A 129 38.97 -7.31 37.00
C PRO A 129 38.43 -8.72 36.73
N MET A 130 37.77 -8.86 35.58
CA MET A 130 37.20 -10.11 35.11
C MET A 130 38.16 -10.77 34.14
N THR A 131 38.34 -12.09 34.22
CA THR A 131 39.28 -12.84 33.39
C THR A 131 38.69 -14.13 32.83
N THR A 132 39.20 -14.59 31.70
CA THR A 132 38.88 -15.92 31.16
C THR A 132 40.10 -16.54 30.49
N SER A 133 40.10 -17.87 30.41
CA SER A 133 41.16 -18.63 29.74
C SER A 133 41.07 -18.46 28.23
N LEU A 134 42.21 -18.37 27.55
CA LEU A 134 42.30 -18.35 26.09
C LEU A 134 42.80 -19.69 25.53
N THR A 135 42.75 -20.78 26.32
CA THR A 135 43.08 -22.12 25.83
C THR A 135 42.20 -22.46 24.61
N GLY A 136 42.84 -22.83 23.49
CA GLY A 136 42.15 -23.16 22.23
C GLY A 136 41.76 -21.95 21.37
N SER A 137 42.13 -20.72 21.77
CA SER A 137 41.80 -19.49 21.05
C SER A 137 42.36 -19.40 19.64
N GLU A 138 43.55 -19.94 19.38
CA GLU A 138 44.14 -19.94 18.05
C GLU A 138 43.21 -20.59 17.02
N GLN A 139 42.80 -21.84 17.29
CA GLN A 139 41.88 -22.56 16.42
C GLN A 139 40.48 -21.94 16.45
N GLY A 140 39.97 -21.59 17.63
CA GLY A 140 38.65 -21.00 17.79
C GLY A 140 38.47 -19.68 17.02
N LEU A 141 39.49 -18.82 16.98
CA LEU A 141 39.48 -17.58 16.21
C LEU A 141 39.57 -17.82 14.70
N VAL A 142 40.33 -18.83 14.26
CA VAL A 142 40.38 -19.24 12.85
C VAL A 142 39.03 -19.77 12.39
N ASP A 143 38.39 -20.63 13.19
CA ASP A 143 37.07 -21.18 12.92
C ASP A 143 36.01 -20.08 12.92
N LEU A 144 36.06 -19.16 13.89
CA LEU A 144 35.16 -18.01 13.98
C LEU A 144 35.26 -17.12 12.73
N ARG A 145 36.47 -16.81 12.26
CA ARG A 145 36.67 -16.03 11.03
C ARG A 145 36.19 -16.75 9.79
N THR A 146 36.52 -18.03 9.65
CA THR A 146 36.12 -18.84 8.48
C THR A 146 34.61 -18.96 8.41
N CYS A 147 33.97 -19.26 9.53
CA CYS A 147 32.51 -19.29 9.68
C CYS A 147 31.90 -17.93 9.37
N GLY A 148 32.47 -16.85 9.95
CA GLY A 148 32.02 -15.47 9.75
C GLY A 148 32.02 -15.09 8.27
N ALA A 149 33.12 -15.33 7.56
CA ALA A 149 33.24 -15.03 6.13
C ALA A 149 32.21 -15.79 5.29
N GLN A 150 31.97 -17.07 5.59
CA GLN A 150 30.96 -17.88 4.90
C GLN A 150 29.54 -17.40 5.19
N ALA A 151 29.24 -17.07 6.45
CA ALA A 151 27.93 -16.55 6.86
C ALA A 151 27.67 -15.18 6.21
N ALA A 152 28.63 -14.27 6.25
CA ALA A 152 28.55 -12.95 5.63
C ALA A 152 28.35 -13.03 4.11
N SER A 153 29.06 -13.94 3.41
CA SER A 153 28.85 -14.16 1.97
C SER A 153 27.42 -14.61 1.65
N ARG A 154 26.93 -15.63 2.37
CA ARG A 154 25.56 -16.15 2.21
C ARG A 154 24.51 -15.09 2.55
N HIS A 155 24.77 -14.27 3.55
CA HIS A 155 23.90 -13.16 3.93
C HIS A 155 23.81 -12.12 2.81
N ARG A 156 24.95 -11.68 2.25
CA ARG A 156 24.99 -10.74 1.12
C ARG A 156 24.27 -11.28 -0.12
N GLU A 157 24.44 -12.56 -0.44
CA GLU A 157 23.73 -13.22 -1.54
C GLU A 157 22.21 -13.21 -1.32
N ARG A 158 21.74 -13.56 -0.11
CA ARG A 158 20.32 -13.52 0.23
C ARG A 158 19.76 -12.10 0.18
N ALA A 159 20.47 -11.12 0.72
CA ALA A 159 20.07 -9.72 0.70
C ALA A 159 19.96 -9.20 -0.75
N ALA A 160 20.94 -9.51 -1.60
CA ALA A 160 20.90 -9.15 -3.02
C ALA A 160 19.72 -9.82 -3.76
N ALA A 161 19.45 -11.09 -3.49
CA ALA A 161 18.30 -11.79 -4.07
C ALA A 161 16.96 -11.22 -3.61
N GLN A 162 16.84 -10.85 -2.33
CA GLN A 162 15.65 -10.20 -1.78
C GLN A 162 15.44 -8.82 -2.39
N GLN A 163 16.49 -8.02 -2.55
CA GLN A 163 16.40 -6.72 -3.20
C GLN A 163 15.96 -6.86 -4.66
N ALA A 164 16.59 -7.76 -5.42
CA ALA A 164 16.20 -8.02 -6.81
C ALA A 164 14.75 -8.56 -6.95
N ALA A 165 14.21 -9.25 -5.93
CA ALA A 165 12.81 -9.65 -5.91
C ALA A 165 11.88 -8.46 -5.66
N ARG A 166 12.24 -7.55 -4.74
CA ARG A 166 11.49 -6.30 -4.49
C ARG A 166 11.47 -5.42 -5.73
N ASP A 167 12.62 -5.22 -6.36
CA ASP A 167 12.73 -4.38 -7.57
C ASP A 167 11.87 -4.93 -8.72
N ARG A 168 11.84 -6.26 -8.90
CA ARG A 168 10.95 -6.90 -9.89
C ARG A 168 9.48 -6.70 -9.55
N ALA A 169 9.09 -6.88 -8.28
CA ALA A 169 7.71 -6.66 -7.85
C ALA A 169 7.28 -5.20 -8.03
N GLU A 170 8.15 -4.24 -7.72
CA GLU A 170 7.90 -2.81 -7.96
C GLU A 170 7.78 -2.49 -9.46
N ALA A 171 8.64 -3.07 -10.30
CA ALA A 171 8.57 -2.89 -11.75
C ALA A 171 7.25 -3.45 -12.33
N GLU A 172 6.83 -4.63 -11.89
CA GLU A 172 5.55 -5.23 -12.28
C GLU A 172 4.36 -4.38 -11.80
N ALA A 173 4.40 -3.87 -10.56
CA ALA A 173 3.37 -3.00 -10.03
C ALA A 173 3.25 -1.70 -10.84
N ARG A 174 4.38 -1.07 -11.22
CA ARG A 174 4.40 0.10 -12.10
C ARG A 174 3.83 -0.20 -13.48
N ALA A 175 4.17 -1.34 -14.07
CA ALA A 175 3.64 -1.75 -15.37
C ALA A 175 2.11 -1.95 -15.33
N ARG A 176 1.59 -2.57 -14.27
CA ARG A 176 0.14 -2.71 -14.04
C ARG A 176 -0.54 -1.35 -13.88
N ALA A 177 0.01 -0.47 -13.06
CA ALA A 177 -0.53 0.86 -12.85
C ALA A 177 -0.61 1.68 -14.15
N ILE A 178 0.41 1.59 -15.02
CA ILE A 178 0.38 2.24 -16.35
C ILE A 178 -0.74 1.64 -17.21
N THR A 179 -0.87 0.32 -17.21
CA THR A 179 -1.90 -0.37 -18.00
C THR A 179 -3.30 0.01 -17.52
N GLU A 180 -3.52 0.01 -16.21
CA GLU A 180 -4.78 0.44 -15.59
C GLU A 180 -5.10 1.90 -15.89
N ALA A 181 -4.11 2.80 -15.83
CA ALA A 181 -4.28 4.20 -16.19
C ALA A 181 -4.66 4.38 -17.67
N GLN A 182 -4.04 3.62 -18.58
CA GLN A 182 -4.40 3.64 -20.00
C GLN A 182 -5.83 3.14 -20.23
N LEU A 183 -6.23 2.05 -19.57
CA LEU A 183 -7.60 1.54 -19.65
C LEU A 183 -8.62 2.54 -19.09
N ALA A 184 -8.30 3.19 -17.97
CA ALA A 184 -9.16 4.23 -17.39
C ALA A 184 -9.30 5.44 -18.33
N ALA A 185 -8.20 5.88 -18.96
CA ALA A 185 -8.22 6.97 -19.93
C ALA A 185 -9.09 6.62 -21.16
N VAL A 186 -8.98 5.41 -21.69
CA VAL A 186 -9.82 4.96 -22.82
C VAL A 186 -11.30 4.92 -22.41
N ARG A 187 -11.62 4.39 -21.23
CA ARG A 187 -13.00 4.39 -20.72
C ARG A 187 -13.56 5.80 -20.58
N ALA A 188 -12.79 6.72 -20.01
CA ALA A 188 -13.20 8.12 -19.87
C ALA A 188 -13.41 8.79 -21.24
N GLN A 189 -12.58 8.50 -22.24
CA GLN A 189 -12.77 8.98 -23.61
C GLN A 189 -14.05 8.43 -24.24
N THR A 190 -14.34 7.14 -24.06
CA THR A 190 -15.57 6.51 -24.56
C THR A 190 -16.80 7.12 -23.89
N GLU A 191 -16.81 7.27 -22.57
CA GLU A 191 -17.92 7.89 -21.83
C GLU A 191 -18.15 9.35 -22.26
N ALA A 192 -17.07 10.12 -22.46
CA ALA A 192 -17.16 11.48 -22.97
C ALA A 192 -17.72 11.53 -24.40
N ALA A 193 -17.30 10.60 -25.28
CA ALA A 193 -17.83 10.50 -26.64
C ALA A 193 -19.31 10.11 -26.64
N GLU A 194 -19.74 9.17 -25.80
CA GLU A 194 -21.14 8.80 -25.66
C GLU A 194 -22.00 9.95 -25.11
N ALA A 195 -21.49 10.69 -24.12
CA ALA A 195 -22.17 11.87 -23.60
C ALA A 195 -22.33 12.95 -24.69
N GLN A 196 -21.31 13.17 -25.54
CA GLN A 196 -21.42 14.07 -26.69
C GLN A 196 -22.47 13.60 -27.69
N ARG A 197 -22.53 12.29 -28.00
CA ARG A 197 -23.57 11.74 -28.89
C ARG A 197 -24.97 11.98 -28.33
N ARG A 198 -25.19 11.74 -27.04
CA ARG A 198 -26.47 12.01 -26.38
C ARG A 198 -26.84 13.49 -26.42
N GLN A 199 -25.88 14.39 -26.19
CA GLN A 199 -26.12 15.84 -26.29
C GLN A 199 -26.55 16.26 -27.71
N VAL A 200 -25.91 15.70 -28.74
CA VAL A 200 -26.28 15.96 -30.14
C VAL A 200 -27.66 15.41 -30.45
N GLU A 201 -27.99 14.20 -30.00
CA GLU A 201 -29.31 13.58 -30.18
C GLU A 201 -30.42 14.38 -29.47
N GLU A 202 -30.21 14.79 -28.22
CA GLU A 202 -31.15 15.63 -27.47
C GLU A 202 -31.30 17.03 -28.06
N ALA A 203 -30.22 17.62 -28.59
CA ALA A 203 -30.28 18.90 -29.30
C ALA A 203 -31.07 18.77 -30.61
N ALA A 204 -30.84 17.70 -31.37
CA ALA A 204 -31.59 17.40 -32.58
C ALA A 204 -33.08 17.13 -32.29
N GLU A 205 -33.41 16.42 -31.21
CA GLU A 205 -34.80 16.21 -30.81
C GLU A 205 -35.48 17.52 -30.38
N ARG A 206 -34.79 18.36 -29.59
CA ARG A 206 -35.29 19.69 -29.25
C ARG A 206 -35.57 20.52 -30.50
N GLN A 207 -34.67 20.51 -31.48
CA GLN A 207 -34.87 21.19 -32.74
C GLN A 207 -36.11 20.67 -33.49
N ARG A 208 -36.28 19.35 -33.59
CA ARG A 208 -37.48 18.75 -34.21
C ARG A 208 -38.76 19.13 -33.49
N ARG A 209 -38.75 19.22 -32.16
CA ARG A 209 -39.92 19.65 -31.37
C ARG A 209 -40.26 21.12 -31.61
N LEU A 210 -39.24 21.99 -31.74
CA LEU A 210 -39.45 23.40 -32.09
C LEU A 210 -40.02 23.54 -33.51
N GLU A 211 -39.45 22.85 -34.49
CA GLU A 211 -39.94 22.84 -35.87
C GLU A 211 -41.37 22.30 -35.97
N ALA A 212 -41.70 21.23 -35.24
CA ALA A 212 -43.05 20.68 -35.19
C ALA A 212 -44.04 21.68 -34.55
N ALA A 213 -43.65 22.36 -33.47
CA ALA A 213 -44.48 23.38 -32.83
C ALA A 213 -44.69 24.61 -33.73
N GLU A 214 -43.67 25.04 -34.49
CA GLU A 214 -43.79 26.10 -35.49
C GLU A 214 -44.71 25.68 -36.65
N ALA A 215 -44.56 24.45 -37.15
CA ALA A 215 -45.44 23.90 -38.19
C ALA A 215 -46.90 23.81 -37.73
N GLU A 216 -47.14 23.41 -36.48
CA GLU A 216 -48.48 23.37 -35.91
C GLU A 216 -49.09 24.77 -35.79
N ARG A 217 -48.32 25.76 -35.31
CA ARG A 217 -48.76 27.17 -35.28
C ARG A 217 -49.10 27.67 -36.67
N ALA A 218 -48.25 27.44 -37.66
CA ALA A 218 -48.49 27.83 -39.04
C ALA A 218 -49.75 27.16 -39.63
N TYR A 219 -49.98 25.88 -39.32
CA TYR A 219 -51.18 25.16 -39.72
C TYR A 219 -52.45 25.73 -39.08
N GLN A 220 -52.41 26.02 -37.78
CA GLN A 220 -53.54 26.64 -37.07
C GLN A 220 -53.85 28.04 -37.62
N GLU A 221 -52.82 28.86 -37.87
CA GLU A 221 -52.99 30.17 -38.50
C GLU A 221 -53.58 30.07 -39.90
N ALA A 222 -53.09 29.13 -40.74
CA ALA A 222 -53.64 28.90 -42.08
C ALA A 222 -55.11 28.47 -42.03
N ARG A 223 -55.46 27.60 -41.06
CA ARG A 223 -56.84 27.17 -40.82
C ARG A 223 -57.73 28.32 -40.37
N GLN A 224 -57.26 29.18 -39.47
CA GLN A 224 -57.98 30.37 -39.04
C GLN A 224 -58.21 31.34 -40.20
N ARG A 225 -57.18 31.62 -41.01
CA ARG A 225 -57.31 32.46 -42.21
C ARG A 225 -58.32 31.90 -43.20
N ALA A 226 -58.29 30.59 -43.45
CA ALA A 226 -59.26 29.94 -44.33
C ALA A 226 -60.70 30.08 -43.79
N TYR A 227 -60.90 29.89 -42.49
CA TYR A 227 -62.19 30.07 -41.82
C TYR A 227 -62.68 31.53 -41.88
N GLU A 228 -61.80 32.50 -41.62
CA GLU A 228 -62.13 33.93 -41.71
C GLU A 228 -62.46 34.35 -43.14
N GLU A 229 -61.74 33.83 -44.13
CA GLU A 229 -62.01 34.08 -45.54
C GLU A 229 -63.34 33.49 -45.98
N GLU A 230 -63.66 32.26 -45.54
CA GLU A 230 -64.97 31.64 -45.78
C GLU A 230 -66.09 32.43 -45.09
N ARG A 231 -65.89 32.86 -43.85
CA ARG A 231 -66.84 33.71 -43.11
C ARG A 231 -67.07 35.04 -43.84
N ARG A 232 -66.00 35.68 -44.35
CA ARG A 232 -66.09 36.91 -45.15
C ARG A 232 -66.91 36.67 -46.42
N ARG A 233 -66.61 35.61 -47.18
CA ARG A 233 -67.36 35.23 -48.39
C ARG A 233 -68.83 34.93 -48.09
N ALA A 234 -69.14 34.32 -46.95
CA ALA A 234 -70.52 34.08 -46.52
C ALA A 234 -71.26 35.40 -46.21
N TRP A 235 -70.63 36.32 -45.49
CA TRP A 235 -71.17 37.66 -45.23
C TRP A 235 -71.39 38.46 -46.52
N GLU A 236 -70.44 38.41 -47.45
CA GLU A 236 -70.56 39.05 -48.77
C GLU A 236 -71.73 38.45 -49.59
N ARG A 237 -71.92 37.12 -49.55
CA ARG A 237 -73.07 36.46 -50.18
C ARG A 237 -74.41 36.87 -49.57
N GLN A 238 -74.48 36.98 -48.25
CA GLN A 238 -75.70 37.43 -47.56
C GLN A 238 -76.02 38.88 -47.87
N ARG A 239 -75.01 39.77 -47.84
CA ARG A 239 -75.17 41.16 -48.26
C ARG A 239 -75.64 41.29 -49.70
N ALA A 240 -75.13 40.46 -50.61
CA ALA A 240 -75.59 40.43 -52.00
C ALA A 240 -77.06 39.97 -52.14
N TYR A 241 -77.52 39.07 -51.26
CA TYR A 241 -78.94 38.67 -51.17
C TYR A 241 -79.81 39.80 -50.60
N ASP A 242 -79.38 40.47 -49.53
CA ASP A 242 -80.11 41.60 -48.92
C ASP A 242 -80.21 42.80 -49.88
N ASP A 243 -79.13 43.11 -50.63
CA ASP A 243 -79.16 44.15 -51.69
C ASP A 243 -80.10 43.75 -52.84
N ALA A 244 -80.22 42.46 -53.15
CA ALA A 244 -81.18 41.96 -54.13
C ALA A 244 -82.63 42.05 -53.62
N GLU A 245 -82.86 41.88 -52.31
CA GLU A 245 -84.17 42.00 -51.67
C GLU A 245 -84.58 43.47 -51.46
N ALA A 246 -83.65 44.38 -51.15
CA ALA A 246 -83.89 45.82 -51.10
C ALA A 246 -84.23 46.44 -52.48
N ARG A 247 -83.84 45.78 -53.57
CA ARG A 247 -84.21 46.11 -54.95
C ARG A 247 -85.53 45.46 -55.39
N TRP A 248 -86.24 44.79 -54.50
CA TRP A 248 -87.54 44.19 -54.81
C TRP A 248 -88.68 45.22 -54.66
N GLU A 249 -89.11 45.80 -55.79
CA GLU A 249 -90.37 46.55 -55.89
C GLU A 249 -91.56 45.58 -56.02
N PRO A 250 -92.58 45.65 -55.14
CA PRO A 250 -93.78 44.84 -55.31
C PRO A 250 -94.57 45.29 -56.56
N PRO A 251 -95.05 44.37 -57.42
CA PRO A 251 -95.75 44.74 -58.64
C PRO A 251 -97.09 45.43 -58.35
N ALA A 252 -97.39 46.49 -59.13
CA ALA A 252 -98.59 47.30 -59.03
C ALA A 252 -99.88 46.47 -59.21
N ARG A 253 -100.84 46.65 -58.30
CA ARG A 253 -102.15 45.98 -58.34
C ARG A 253 -103.02 46.53 -59.48
N PRO A 254 -103.63 45.69 -60.34
CA PRO A 254 -104.53 46.14 -61.39
C PRO A 254 -105.86 46.69 -60.86
N TYR A 255 -106.29 47.79 -61.47
CA TYR A 255 -107.52 48.56 -61.26
C TYR A 255 -108.79 47.74 -61.54
N GLN A 256 -109.73 47.71 -60.58
CA GLN A 256 -111.06 47.10 -60.74
C GLN A 256 -112.11 48.18 -61.11
N PRO A 257 -112.83 48.07 -62.23
CA PRO A 257 -113.91 48.99 -62.59
C PRO A 257 -115.19 48.69 -61.81
N ARG A 258 -115.82 49.74 -61.30
CA ARG A 258 -117.11 49.75 -60.61
C ARG A 258 -118.18 50.22 -61.60
N TYR A 259 -119.22 49.43 -61.83
CA TYR A 259 -120.45 49.86 -62.51
C TYR A 259 -121.65 49.50 -61.64
N ASP A 260 -122.42 50.54 -61.30
CA ASP A 260 -123.70 50.50 -60.59
C ASP A 260 -124.86 50.14 -61.54
N GLU A 261 -125.88 49.52 -60.94
CA GLU A 261 -127.19 49.15 -61.48
C GLU A 261 -128.03 50.35 -61.96
N ARG A 262 -128.77 50.16 -63.06
CA ARG A 262 -130.17 50.62 -63.18
C ARG A 262 -131.01 49.58 -63.95
N TYR A 263 -132.12 49.21 -63.30
CA TYR A 263 -133.23 48.28 -63.64
C TYR A 263 -133.02 46.79 -63.38
#